data_AF-A0A7C5GBH5-F1
#
_entry.id   AF-A0A7C5GBH5-F1
#
_cell.length_a   1.000
_cell.length_b   1.000
_cell.length_c   1.000
_cell.angle_alpha   90.00
_cell.angle_beta   90.00
_cell.angle_gamma   90.00
#
_symmetry.space_group_name_H-M   'P 1'
#
loop_
_entity.id
_entity.type
_entity.pdbx_description
1 polymer ?
#
loop_
_entity_poly.entity_id
_entity_poly.type
_entity_poly.pdbx_seq_one_letter_code
_entity_poly.pdbx_strand_id
1 'polypeptide(L)'
;LQLTAAQDLTTSEDTYLKVVRGKTAALFAAACEVGGVIAGADAARITALRDYGDALGIAFQIADDLLDYWGGAATGKNIGDDFRERKLTLPLIKAVALADAQERAFWVRAIEKGHQEEGDLDHALALLTRHGALAATRQEALAWTERAKAALTPLPDHPVKEMLRDIADYVVARFV
;
A
#
# COMPACT_ATOMS: atom_id res chain seq x y z
N LEU A 1 17.56 -0.48 0.69
CA LEU A 1 16.26 -1.16 0.52
C LEU A 1 15.33 -0.30 -0.34
N GLN A 2 14.80 0.83 0.12
CA GLN A 2 13.88 1.66 -0.71
C GLN A 2 14.54 2.22 -1.98
N LEU A 3 15.74 2.82 -1.87
CA LEU A 3 16.50 3.32 -3.03
C LEU A 3 16.95 2.20 -4.00
N THR A 4 17.00 0.96 -3.51
CA THR A 4 17.45 -0.21 -4.28
C THR A 4 16.28 -0.91 -4.98
N ALA A 5 15.06 -0.79 -4.43
CA ALA A 5 13.84 -1.36 -5.00
C ALA A 5 13.18 -0.43 -6.04
N ALA A 6 13.49 0.87 -6.02
CA ALA A 6 13.11 1.76 -7.10
C ALA A 6 13.87 1.38 -8.38
N GLN A 7 13.21 1.44 -9.54
CA GLN A 7 13.79 1.16 -10.86
C GLN A 7 14.26 -0.29 -11.10
N ASP A 8 13.90 -1.24 -10.25
CA ASP A 8 14.22 -2.67 -10.42
C ASP A 8 12.93 -3.47 -10.62
N LEU A 9 12.67 -3.96 -11.85
CA LEU A 9 11.48 -4.76 -12.16
C LEU A 9 11.50 -6.16 -11.55
N THR A 10 12.61 -6.58 -10.93
CA THR A 10 12.66 -7.82 -10.15
C THR A 10 12.09 -7.66 -8.74
N THR A 11 11.72 -6.42 -8.36
CA THR A 11 11.09 -6.13 -7.07
C THR A 11 9.81 -6.95 -6.90
N SER A 12 9.84 -7.87 -5.93
CA SER A 12 8.69 -8.70 -5.56
C SER A 12 7.73 -7.97 -4.63
N GLU A 13 6.49 -8.47 -4.53
CA GLU A 13 5.52 -8.01 -3.54
C GLU A 13 6.06 -8.11 -2.10
N ASP A 14 6.83 -9.16 -1.78
CA ASP A 14 7.49 -9.29 -0.47
C ASP A 14 8.49 -8.17 -0.20
N THR A 15 9.25 -7.77 -1.22
CA THR A 15 10.21 -6.67 -1.12
C THR A 15 9.48 -5.35 -0.94
N TYR A 16 8.41 -5.13 -1.69
CA TYR A 16 7.52 -3.99 -1.53
C TYR A 16 6.95 -3.92 -0.11
N LEU A 17 6.39 -5.01 0.42
CA LEU A 17 5.82 -5.06 1.77
C LEU A 17 6.87 -4.74 2.84
N LYS A 18 8.12 -5.16 2.68
CA LYS A 18 9.22 -4.78 3.59
C LYS A 18 9.50 -3.27 3.55
N VAL A 19 9.49 -2.67 2.36
CA VAL A 19 9.67 -1.22 2.19
C VAL A 19 8.52 -0.45 2.84
N VAL A 20 7.27 -0.82 2.53
CA VAL A 20 6.07 -0.21 3.13
C VAL A 20 6.09 -0.32 4.65
N ARG A 21 6.42 -1.51 5.17
CA ARG A 21 6.50 -1.73 6.61
C ARG A 21 7.54 -0.81 7.27
N GLY A 22 8.73 -0.71 6.70
CA GLY A 22 9.79 0.13 7.26
C GLY A 22 9.52 1.63 7.17
N LYS A 23 8.93 2.09 6.05
CA LYS A 23 8.72 3.52 5.77
C LYS A 23 7.49 4.09 6.47
N THR A 24 6.41 3.33 6.52
CA THR A 24 5.09 3.83 6.91
C THR A 24 4.54 3.06 8.10
N ALA A 25 4.43 1.73 7.99
CA ALA A 25 3.72 0.93 8.99
C ALA A 25 4.42 0.87 10.37
N ALA A 26 5.74 0.91 10.40
CA ALA A 26 6.51 0.85 11.64
C ALA A 26 6.14 1.97 12.61
N LEU A 27 5.87 3.18 12.11
CA LEU A 27 5.47 4.31 12.96
C LEU A 27 4.04 4.18 13.47
N PHE A 28 3.11 3.66 12.65
CA PHE A 28 1.76 3.33 13.10
C PHE A 28 1.78 2.26 14.19
N ALA A 29 2.54 1.17 13.96
CA ALA A 29 2.73 0.09 14.92
C ALA A 29 3.28 0.62 16.25
N ALA A 30 4.36 1.42 16.20
CA ALA A 30 4.97 2.01 17.38
C ALA A 30 4.00 2.93 18.12
N ALA A 31 3.25 3.79 17.41
CA ALA A 31 2.28 4.71 18.02
C ALA A 31 1.16 3.98 18.77
N CYS A 32 0.64 2.88 18.21
CA CYS A 32 -0.36 2.06 18.88
C CYS A 32 0.24 1.26 20.06
N GLU A 33 1.44 0.68 19.88
CA GLU A 33 2.14 -0.12 20.89
C GLU A 33 2.44 0.71 22.16
N VAL A 34 3.00 1.91 22.01
CA VAL A 34 3.37 2.77 23.15
C VAL A 34 2.14 3.23 23.96
N GLY A 35 0.97 3.35 23.32
CA GLY A 35 -0.29 3.63 24.00
C GLY A 35 -0.71 2.51 24.97
N GLY A 36 -0.49 1.25 24.58
CA GLY A 36 -0.71 0.10 25.46
C GLY A 36 0.30 0.05 26.61
N VAL A 37 1.57 0.33 26.32
CA VAL A 37 2.66 0.33 27.31
C VAL A 37 2.41 1.37 28.40
N ILE A 38 2.12 2.62 28.03
CA ILE A 38 1.93 3.71 29.02
C ILE A 38 0.65 3.53 29.86
N ALA A 39 -0.35 2.84 29.32
CA ALA A 39 -1.58 2.49 30.03
C ALA A 39 -1.40 1.28 30.98
N GLY A 40 -0.23 0.63 30.99
CA GLY A 40 0.03 -0.56 31.81
C GLY A 40 -0.77 -1.78 31.36
N ALA A 41 -1.09 -1.89 30.06
CA ALA A 41 -1.79 -3.06 29.52
C ALA A 41 -0.90 -4.32 29.59
N ASP A 42 -1.53 -5.50 29.56
CA ASP A 42 -0.80 -6.75 29.47
C ASP A 42 -0.13 -6.94 28.09
N ALA A 43 0.83 -7.86 28.02
CA ALA A 43 1.63 -8.10 26.82
C ALA A 43 0.80 -8.53 25.60
N ALA A 44 -0.32 -9.24 25.79
CA ALA A 44 -1.17 -9.67 24.70
C ALA A 44 -1.90 -8.46 24.07
N ARG A 45 -2.39 -7.54 24.90
CA ARG A 45 -3.03 -6.30 24.44
C ARG A 45 -2.05 -5.33 23.77
N ILE A 46 -0.82 -5.22 24.29
CA ILE A 46 0.24 -4.41 23.68
C ILE A 46 0.58 -4.96 22.28
N THR A 47 0.73 -6.29 22.16
CA THR A 47 0.99 -6.94 20.87
C THR A 47 -0.19 -6.74 19.90
N ALA A 48 -1.43 -6.89 20.36
CA ALA A 48 -2.62 -6.63 19.55
C ALA A 48 -2.67 -5.20 18.99
N LEU A 49 -2.31 -4.19 19.80
CA LEU A 49 -2.25 -2.80 19.35
C LEU A 49 -1.14 -2.56 18.33
N ARG A 50 0.04 -3.16 18.54
CA ARG A 50 1.14 -3.12 17.57
C ARG A 50 0.74 -3.74 16.23
N ASP A 51 0.13 -4.92 16.25
CA ASP A 51 -0.29 -5.65 15.06
C ASP A 51 -1.40 -4.90 14.30
N TYR A 52 -2.33 -4.28 15.04
CA TYR A 52 -3.31 -3.36 14.46
C TYR A 52 -2.62 -2.21 13.73
N GLY A 53 -1.64 -1.55 14.37
CA GLY A 53 -0.92 -0.44 13.77
C GLY A 53 -0.08 -0.85 12.54
N ASP A 54 0.61 -2.00 12.57
CA ASP A 54 1.35 -2.53 11.41
C ASP A 54 0.41 -2.77 10.22
N ALA A 55 -0.68 -3.50 10.45
CA ALA A 55 -1.63 -3.82 9.40
C ALA A 55 -2.33 -2.57 8.85
N LEU A 56 -2.72 -1.63 9.71
CA LEU A 56 -3.33 -0.36 9.32
C LEU A 56 -2.37 0.48 8.47
N GLY A 57 -1.10 0.60 8.89
CA GLY A 57 -0.11 1.37 8.14
C GLY A 57 0.24 0.76 6.79
N ILE A 58 0.22 -0.58 6.67
CA ILE A 58 0.35 -1.26 5.37
C ILE A 58 -0.87 -0.96 4.50
N ALA A 59 -2.09 -1.13 5.02
CA ALA A 59 -3.32 -0.81 4.30
C ALA A 59 -3.32 0.64 3.80
N PHE A 60 -2.87 1.58 4.64
CA PHE A 60 -2.75 2.99 4.32
C PHE A 60 -1.81 3.27 3.16
N GLN A 61 -0.63 2.65 3.13
CA GLN A 61 0.30 2.88 2.03
C GLN A 61 -0.19 2.25 0.72
N ILE A 62 -0.76 1.03 0.77
CA ILE A 62 -1.33 0.40 -0.42
C ILE A 62 -2.49 1.26 -0.99
N ALA A 63 -3.31 1.82 -0.10
CA ALA A 63 -4.37 2.76 -0.44
C ALA A 63 -3.83 4.03 -1.12
N ASP A 64 -2.75 4.62 -0.60
CA ASP A 64 -2.09 5.80 -1.17
C ASP A 64 -1.50 5.50 -2.56
N ASP A 65 -0.81 4.37 -2.69
CA ASP A 65 -0.22 3.92 -3.95
C ASP A 65 -1.31 3.64 -5.01
N LEU A 66 -2.47 3.10 -4.61
CA LEU A 66 -3.60 2.89 -5.51
C LEU A 66 -4.19 4.23 -6.01
N LEU A 67 -4.34 5.20 -5.11
CA LEU A 67 -4.89 6.51 -5.44
C LEU A 67 -4.00 7.29 -6.41
N ASP A 68 -2.70 6.99 -6.47
CA ASP A 68 -1.78 7.57 -7.45
C ASP A 68 -2.16 7.23 -8.90
N TYR A 69 -2.79 6.07 -9.13
CA TYR A 69 -3.19 5.60 -10.48
C TYR A 69 -4.71 5.66 -10.74
N TRP A 70 -5.52 5.80 -9.70
CA TRP A 70 -6.99 5.82 -9.80
C TRP A 70 -7.58 7.22 -9.57
N GLY A 71 -6.88 8.09 -8.86
CA GLY A 71 -7.43 9.35 -8.36
C GLY A 71 -7.57 10.43 -9.43
N GLY A 72 -8.78 10.69 -9.92
CA GLY A 72 -9.08 11.91 -10.68
C GLY A 72 -8.80 13.20 -9.88
N ALA A 73 -9.02 14.38 -10.50
CA ALA A 73 -8.74 15.71 -9.91
C ALA A 73 -9.31 15.95 -8.49
N ALA A 74 -10.28 15.15 -8.04
CA ALA A 74 -10.86 15.20 -6.69
C ALA A 74 -9.90 14.77 -5.56
N THR A 75 -8.80 14.07 -5.85
CA THR A 75 -7.83 13.64 -4.82
C THR A 75 -6.80 14.71 -4.48
N GLY A 76 -6.71 15.80 -5.26
CA GLY A 76 -5.69 16.85 -5.11
C GLY A 76 -4.26 16.40 -5.44
N LYS A 77 -4.09 15.17 -5.95
CA LYS A 77 -2.82 14.62 -6.46
C LYS A 77 -2.85 14.57 -7.99
N ASN A 78 -1.69 14.70 -8.62
CA ASN A 78 -1.54 14.42 -10.04
C ASN A 78 -1.52 12.90 -10.23
N ILE A 79 -2.31 12.38 -11.16
CA ILE A 79 -2.27 10.94 -11.51
C ILE A 79 -0.86 10.59 -12.00
N GLY A 80 -0.29 9.50 -11.48
CA GLY A 80 0.94 8.87 -11.97
C GLY A 80 2.23 9.49 -11.48
N ASP A 81 2.25 10.14 -10.31
CA ASP A 81 3.49 10.67 -9.74
C ASP A 81 4.47 9.52 -9.41
N ASP A 82 3.98 8.38 -8.93
CA ASP A 82 4.83 7.21 -8.68
C ASP A 82 5.42 6.63 -9.97
N PHE A 83 4.67 6.69 -11.08
CA PHE A 83 5.17 6.29 -12.39
C PHE A 83 6.29 7.23 -12.84
N ARG A 84 6.08 8.55 -12.75
CA ARG A 84 7.09 9.56 -13.11
C ARG A 84 8.36 9.44 -12.27
N GLU A 85 8.20 9.12 -10.99
CA GLU A 85 9.31 8.89 -10.06
C GLU A 85 9.92 7.48 -10.17
N ARG A 86 9.35 6.61 -11.02
CA ARG A 86 9.81 5.24 -11.28
C ARG A 86 9.83 4.37 -10.02
N LYS A 87 8.87 4.62 -9.12
CA LYS A 87 8.65 3.79 -7.94
C LYS A 87 7.92 2.51 -8.36
N LEU A 88 8.44 1.37 -7.92
CA LEU A 88 7.73 0.10 -8.05
C LEU A 88 6.77 -0.05 -6.87
N THR A 89 5.60 0.57 -7.01
CA THR A 89 4.47 0.37 -6.10
C THR A 89 3.64 -0.84 -6.49
N LEU A 90 2.73 -1.27 -5.60
CA LEU A 90 2.01 -2.53 -5.78
C LEU A 90 1.24 -2.65 -7.10
N PRO A 91 0.54 -1.61 -7.61
CA PRO A 91 -0.09 -1.68 -8.94
C PRO A 91 0.89 -2.05 -10.05
N LEU A 92 2.06 -1.41 -10.11
CA LEU A 92 3.08 -1.66 -11.13
C LEU A 92 3.67 -3.06 -10.98
N ILE A 93 4.00 -3.48 -9.75
CA ILE A 93 4.55 -4.82 -9.49
C ILE A 93 3.59 -5.90 -10.01
N LYS A 94 2.29 -5.77 -9.73
CA LYS A 94 1.27 -6.71 -10.18
C LYS A 94 1.13 -6.74 -11.70
N ALA A 95 1.16 -5.58 -12.36
CA ALA A 95 1.10 -5.53 -13.83
C ALA A 95 2.37 -6.08 -14.50
N VAL A 96 3.56 -5.78 -13.96
CA VAL A 96 4.84 -6.27 -14.47
C VAL A 96 4.95 -7.80 -14.34
N ALA A 97 4.42 -8.37 -13.26
CA ALA A 97 4.39 -9.82 -13.04
C ALA A 97 3.55 -10.58 -14.09
N LEU A 98 2.58 -9.90 -14.71
CA LEU A 98 1.69 -10.46 -15.74
C LEU A 98 2.07 -10.01 -17.16
N ALA A 99 3.12 -9.20 -17.29
CA ALA A 99 3.50 -8.61 -18.56
C ALA A 99 4.03 -9.64 -19.57
N ASP A 100 3.57 -9.54 -20.82
CA ASP A 100 4.20 -10.27 -21.93
C ASP A 100 5.56 -9.65 -22.32
N ALA A 101 6.22 -10.20 -23.34
CA ALA A 101 7.55 -9.73 -23.75
C ALA A 101 7.56 -8.28 -24.25
N GLN A 102 6.49 -7.82 -24.92
CA GLN A 102 6.38 -6.47 -25.45
C GLN A 102 6.09 -5.48 -24.32
N GLU A 103 5.14 -5.81 -23.45
CA GLU A 103 4.80 -5.05 -22.25
C GLU A 103 6.01 -4.96 -21.30
N ARG A 104 6.78 -6.05 -21.16
CA ARG A 104 8.03 -6.05 -20.37
C ARG A 104 9.07 -5.11 -20.97
N ALA A 105 9.23 -5.07 -22.29
CA ALA A 105 10.14 -4.14 -22.94
C ALA A 105 9.75 -2.67 -22.70
N PHE A 106 8.44 -2.38 -22.66
CA PHE A 106 7.92 -1.07 -22.25
C PHE A 106 8.33 -0.73 -20.81
N TRP A 107 8.07 -1.62 -19.84
CA TRP A 107 8.43 -1.38 -18.44
C TRP A 107 9.94 -1.20 -18.25
N VAL A 108 10.77 -1.96 -18.95
CA VAL A 108 12.24 -1.80 -18.92
C VAL A 108 12.64 -0.41 -19.42
N ARG A 109 12.04 0.08 -20.51
CA ARG A 109 12.32 1.42 -21.05
C ARG A 109 11.86 2.51 -20.07
N ALA A 110 10.61 2.47 -19.65
CA ALA A 110 9.98 3.55 -18.88
C ALA A 110 10.41 3.59 -17.40
N ILE A 111 10.68 2.43 -16.79
CA ILE A 111 10.95 2.31 -15.35
C ILE A 111 12.45 2.09 -15.07
N GLU A 112 13.04 1.01 -15.58
CA GLU A 112 14.46 0.71 -15.28
C GLU A 112 15.40 1.74 -15.91
N LYS A 113 15.21 2.02 -17.20
CA LYS A 113 16.04 2.99 -17.94
C LYS A 113 15.58 4.43 -17.74
N GLY A 114 14.36 4.63 -17.26
CA GLY A 114 13.77 5.96 -17.02
C GLY A 114 13.57 6.79 -18.28
N HIS A 115 13.48 6.16 -19.45
CA HIS A 115 13.15 6.83 -20.69
C HIS A 115 11.63 6.90 -20.80
N GLN A 116 11.05 7.95 -20.24
CA GLN A 116 9.61 8.21 -20.29
C GLN A 116 9.31 9.26 -21.36
N GLU A 117 8.34 8.95 -22.20
CA GLU A 117 7.89 9.75 -23.34
C GLU A 117 6.43 10.21 -23.13
N GLU A 118 5.99 11.17 -23.93
CA GLU A 118 4.60 11.61 -23.93
C GLU A 118 3.68 10.43 -24.28
N GLY A 119 2.62 10.24 -23.48
CA GLY A 119 1.68 9.11 -23.62
C GLY A 119 2.08 7.83 -22.87
N ASP A 120 3.29 7.74 -22.29
CA ASP A 120 3.71 6.54 -21.55
C ASP A 120 2.89 6.28 -20.29
N LEU A 121 2.44 7.33 -19.61
CA LEU A 121 1.54 7.19 -18.46
C LEU A 121 0.20 6.59 -18.89
N ASP A 122 -0.38 7.05 -20.00
CA ASP A 122 -1.65 6.51 -20.50
C ASP A 122 -1.50 5.03 -20.90
N HIS A 123 -0.37 4.68 -21.52
CA HIS A 123 -0.04 3.28 -21.81
C HIS A 123 0.11 2.44 -20.55
N ALA A 124 0.82 2.96 -19.52
CA ALA A 124 0.95 2.30 -18.23
C ALA A 124 -0.42 2.07 -17.57
N LEU A 125 -1.29 3.08 -17.54
CA LEU A 125 -2.65 2.98 -17.01
C LEU A 125 -3.49 1.94 -17.76
N ALA A 126 -3.36 1.86 -19.08
CA ALA A 126 -4.01 0.83 -19.89
C ALA A 126 -3.53 -0.59 -19.52
N LEU A 127 -2.22 -0.79 -19.30
CA LEU A 127 -1.66 -2.07 -18.86
C LEU A 127 -2.12 -2.43 -17.44
N LEU A 128 -2.14 -1.47 -16.51
CA LEU A 128 -2.63 -1.68 -15.15
C LEU A 128 -4.10 -2.12 -15.16
N THR A 129 -4.91 -1.54 -16.05
CA THR A 129 -6.32 -1.90 -16.23
C THR A 129 -6.47 -3.28 -16.88
N ARG A 130 -5.75 -3.54 -17.97
CA ARG A 130 -5.76 -4.81 -18.73
C ARG A 130 -5.44 -6.00 -17.84
N HIS A 131 -4.46 -5.85 -16.96
CA HIS A 131 -4.02 -6.90 -16.04
C HIS A 131 -4.78 -6.94 -14.72
N GLY A 132 -5.81 -6.10 -14.54
CA GLY A 132 -6.58 -6.03 -13.31
C GLY A 132 -5.77 -5.62 -12.08
N ALA A 133 -4.60 -4.99 -12.27
CA ALA A 133 -3.65 -4.70 -11.21
C ALA A 133 -4.22 -3.71 -10.17
N LEU A 134 -5.01 -2.72 -10.63
CA LEU A 134 -5.68 -1.76 -9.72
C LEU A 134 -6.70 -2.46 -8.82
N ALA A 135 -7.49 -3.37 -9.38
CA ALA A 135 -8.48 -4.15 -8.63
C ALA A 135 -7.79 -5.10 -7.64
N ALA A 136 -6.71 -5.75 -8.04
CA ALA A 136 -5.93 -6.62 -7.16
C ALA A 136 -5.25 -5.84 -6.02
N THR A 137 -4.69 -4.65 -6.29
CA THR A 137 -4.16 -3.76 -5.25
C THR A 137 -5.24 -3.31 -4.27
N ARG A 138 -6.43 -2.96 -4.77
CA ARG A 138 -7.59 -2.64 -3.92
C ARG A 138 -7.93 -3.80 -2.98
N GLN A 139 -8.00 -5.02 -3.51
CA GLN A 139 -8.29 -6.21 -2.71
C GLN A 139 -7.23 -6.44 -1.62
N GLU A 140 -5.94 -6.21 -1.93
CA GLU A 140 -4.86 -6.33 -0.96
C GLU A 140 -5.01 -5.28 0.17
N ALA A 141 -5.33 -4.02 -0.15
CA ALA A 141 -5.58 -2.99 0.87
C ALA A 141 -6.75 -3.37 1.80
N LEU A 142 -7.83 -3.90 1.23
CA LEU A 142 -8.98 -4.39 2.02
C LEU A 142 -8.59 -5.56 2.91
N ALA A 143 -7.79 -6.51 2.40
CA ALA A 143 -7.32 -7.64 3.18
C ALA A 143 -6.46 -7.20 4.38
N TRP A 144 -5.58 -6.21 4.21
CA TRP A 144 -4.82 -5.64 5.33
C TRP A 144 -5.69 -4.88 6.33
N THR A 145 -6.75 -4.24 5.86
CA THR A 145 -7.74 -3.58 6.73
C THR A 145 -8.47 -4.59 7.61
N GLU A 146 -8.88 -5.73 7.04
CA GLU A 146 -9.46 -6.83 7.83
C GLU A 146 -8.47 -7.43 8.84
N ARG A 147 -7.18 -7.56 8.46
CA ARG A 147 -6.13 -8.00 9.40
C ARG A 147 -5.98 -7.03 10.57
N ALA A 148 -6.01 -5.72 10.31
CA ALA A 148 -5.97 -4.71 11.37
C ALA A 148 -7.17 -4.87 12.32
N LYS A 149 -8.39 -4.95 11.77
CA LYS A 149 -9.61 -5.13 12.56
C LYS A 149 -9.61 -6.44 13.37
N ALA A 150 -9.07 -7.52 12.81
CA ALA A 150 -8.93 -8.80 13.50
C ALA A 150 -7.92 -8.74 14.66
N ALA A 151 -6.84 -7.97 14.51
CA ALA A 151 -5.83 -7.79 15.56
C ALA A 151 -6.41 -7.17 16.85
N LEU A 152 -7.50 -6.40 16.75
CA LEU A 152 -8.19 -5.81 17.91
C LEU A 152 -9.00 -6.81 18.74
N THR A 153 -9.16 -8.06 18.31
CA THR A 153 -9.98 -9.09 19.00
C THR A 153 -9.64 -9.24 20.49
N PRO A 154 -8.36 -9.27 20.92
CA PRO A 154 -8.00 -9.42 22.34
C PRO A 154 -8.30 -8.20 23.22
N LEU A 155 -8.65 -7.05 22.63
CA LEU A 155 -8.97 -5.84 23.37
C LEU A 155 -10.39 -5.92 23.97
N PRO A 156 -10.62 -5.31 25.15
CA PRO A 156 -11.94 -5.28 25.76
C PRO A 156 -12.95 -4.57 24.87
N ASP A 157 -14.21 -4.95 25.00
CA ASP A 157 -15.30 -4.26 24.30
C ASP A 157 -15.48 -2.88 24.92
N HIS A 158 -15.15 -1.86 24.13
CA HIS A 158 -15.11 -0.46 24.54
C HIS A 158 -15.38 0.40 23.30
N PRO A 159 -16.03 1.57 23.39
CA PRO A 159 -16.31 2.42 22.23
C PRO A 159 -15.08 2.77 21.39
N VAL A 160 -13.91 2.89 22.02
CA VAL A 160 -12.63 3.14 21.32
C VAL A 160 -12.23 1.98 20.40
N LYS A 161 -12.55 0.72 20.75
CA LYS A 161 -12.28 -0.44 19.88
C LYS A 161 -13.04 -0.31 18.56
N GLU A 162 -14.31 0.12 18.62
CA GLU A 162 -15.10 0.39 17.41
C GLU A 162 -14.57 1.58 16.62
N MET A 163 -14.17 2.67 17.29
CA MET A 163 -13.54 3.81 16.60
C MET A 163 -12.25 3.41 15.85
N LEU A 164 -11.46 2.49 16.41
CA LEU A 164 -10.28 1.97 15.71
C LEU A 164 -10.68 1.13 14.48
N ARG A 165 -11.76 0.36 14.55
CA ARG A 165 -12.30 -0.36 13.38
C ARG A 165 -12.77 0.62 12.31
N ASP A 166 -13.47 1.68 12.70
CA ASP A 166 -13.94 2.74 11.79
C ASP A 166 -12.76 3.47 11.14
N ILE A 167 -11.67 3.72 11.87
CA ILE A 167 -10.43 4.30 11.32
C ILE A 167 -9.84 3.37 10.25
N ALA A 168 -9.82 2.06 10.49
CA ALA A 168 -9.35 1.09 9.50
C ALA A 168 -10.20 1.15 8.22
N ASP A 169 -11.53 1.20 8.34
CA ASP A 169 -12.43 1.34 7.19
C ASP A 169 -12.25 2.68 6.46
N TYR A 170 -12.03 3.76 7.21
CA TYR A 170 -11.80 5.08 6.65
C TYR A 170 -10.56 5.15 5.76
N VAL A 171 -9.49 4.41 6.09
CA VAL A 171 -8.25 4.39 5.30
C VAL A 171 -8.47 3.95 3.86
N VAL A 172 -9.42 3.04 3.62
CA VAL A 172 -9.74 2.51 2.29
C VAL A 172 -10.98 3.14 1.65
N ALA A 173 -11.76 3.92 2.40
CA ALA A 173 -13.05 4.48 1.96
C ALA A 173 -13.00 5.31 0.66
N ARG A 174 -11.82 5.82 0.27
CA ARG A 174 -11.63 6.66 -0.92
C ARG A 174 -11.78 5.92 -2.26
N PHE A 175 -11.74 4.59 -2.25
CA PHE A 175 -11.88 3.75 -3.45
C PHE A 175 -12.76 2.52 -3.19
N VAL A 176 -13.54 2.55 -2.11
CA VAL A 176 -14.54 1.51 -1.81
C VAL A 176 -15.86 1.84 -2.50
#